data_AF-A0A3N7APE9-F1
#
_entry.id   AF-A0A3N7APE9-F1
#
_cell.length_a   1.000
_cell.length_b   1.000
_cell.length_c   1.000
_cell.angle_alpha   90.00
_cell.angle_beta   90.00
_cell.angle_gamma   90.00
#
_symmetry.space_group_name_H-M   'P 1'
#
loop_
_entity.id
_entity.type
_entity.pdbx_description
1 polymer ?
#
loop_
_entity_poly.entity_id
_entity_poly.type
_entity_poly.pdbx_seq_one_letter_code
_entity_poly.pdbx_strand_id
1 'polypeptide(L)'
;MKQIFTLMTLVIGTLYYSQVGINTSNPQGTFNVDGAKDNATSGTPTITQQSNDFVITSAGSVGIGTTVPDTSSFLDITSTDKGILIPRVNLTSSTMDLDGVGLQPTGLFVFNAGSTLPAGFYFWNGTEWRIVNNSTSLPGTIASLQCSSAYTNPQAFTISTAYTGSLHIPYTGGNGGAYSTSSFIDAGSGLNFTLQADNLKVGSGEIVYDITGTPTFSSPTTKSIPISFLGKSCNVVIGNVVSSMNFTKGTTTIDTNTLTNSVITFGSLSLRYTGSNPTNNVGEIEFKTSQATEYSLKYYLYGNGGASDFGDVKVSNITANTWTQFTTGSNVSPDHNDLLTGIIVLQNLKEVYRITVNTNSNTSTTPNTAAQITFFIEKLN
;
A
#
# COMPACT_ATOMS: atom_id res chain seq x y z
N MET A 1 15.32 89.29 63.15
CA MET A 1 15.72 88.09 62.39
C MET A 1 14.53 87.13 62.37
N LYS A 2 13.87 86.95 61.21
CA LYS A 2 12.87 85.89 61.02
C LYS A 2 13.41 84.98 59.92
N GLN A 3 13.84 83.79 60.29
CA GLN A 3 14.29 82.77 59.33
C GLN A 3 13.05 82.04 58.81
N ILE A 4 12.82 82.14 57.50
CA ILE A 4 11.83 81.35 56.79
C ILE A 4 12.56 80.09 56.31
N PHE A 5 12.17 78.93 56.84
CA PHE A 5 12.59 77.63 56.35
C PHE A 5 11.56 77.14 55.33
N THR A 6 11.93 77.12 54.05
CA THR A 6 11.13 76.50 52.99
C THR A 6 11.50 75.02 52.91
N LEU A 7 10.59 74.14 53.34
CA LEU A 7 10.76 72.69 53.23
C LEU A 7 10.35 72.24 51.82
N MET A 8 11.33 72.04 50.94
CA MET A 8 11.11 71.53 49.58
C MET A 8 11.06 70.00 49.62
N THR A 9 9.87 69.42 49.49
CA THR A 9 9.65 67.96 49.47
C THR A 9 9.95 67.43 48.05
N LEU A 10 10.98 66.61 47.92
CA LEU A 10 11.35 65.93 46.68
C LEU A 10 10.50 64.65 46.54
N VAL A 11 9.49 64.68 45.66
CA VAL A 11 8.71 63.48 45.31
C VAL A 11 9.50 62.69 44.27
N ILE A 12 10.24 61.67 44.72
CA ILE A 12 10.90 60.70 43.84
C ILE A 12 9.84 59.67 43.44
N GLY A 13 9.27 59.81 42.25
CA GLY A 13 8.43 58.77 41.65
C GLY A 13 9.30 57.61 41.17
N THR A 14 9.46 56.56 41.97
CA THR A 14 10.09 55.31 41.51
C THR A 14 9.08 54.54 40.66
N LEU A 15 9.47 54.23 39.42
CA LEU A 15 8.69 53.35 38.54
C LEU A 15 8.73 51.93 39.11
N TYR A 16 7.63 51.47 39.70
CA TYR A 16 7.46 50.07 40.10
C TYR A 16 7.01 49.28 38.87
N TYR A 17 7.88 48.43 38.33
CA TYR A 17 7.45 47.39 37.40
C TYR A 17 6.66 46.36 38.21
N SER A 18 5.35 46.31 38.01
CA SER A 18 4.46 45.37 38.71
C SER A 18 4.63 43.97 38.12
N GLN A 19 5.64 43.24 38.58
CA GLN A 19 5.75 41.79 38.40
C GLN A 19 4.94 41.08 39.49
N VAL A 20 4.21 40.03 39.09
CA VAL A 20 3.36 39.26 40.00
C VAL A 20 4.01 37.91 40.26
N GLY A 21 4.34 37.65 41.52
CA GLY A 21 4.80 36.34 42.00
C GLY A 21 3.70 35.64 42.79
N ILE A 22 3.44 34.38 42.49
CA ILE A 22 2.68 33.48 43.35
C ILE A 22 3.68 32.49 43.95
N ASN A 23 3.71 32.40 45.29
CA ASN A 23 4.66 31.58 46.04
C ASN A 23 6.15 31.87 45.79
N THR A 24 6.49 32.97 45.13
CA THR A 24 7.87 33.44 45.01
C THR A 24 7.94 34.95 45.26
N SER A 25 8.92 35.37 46.06
CA SER A 25 9.24 36.80 46.22
C SER A 25 10.21 37.31 45.16
N ASN A 26 10.68 36.42 44.27
CA ASN A 26 11.65 36.69 43.23
C ASN A 26 11.11 36.32 41.83
N PRO A 27 10.07 37.01 41.33
CA PRO A 27 9.55 36.73 39.99
C PRO A 27 10.64 36.88 38.92
N GLN A 28 10.78 35.88 38.05
CA GLN A 28 11.73 35.90 36.92
C GLN A 28 11.11 36.44 35.62
N GLY A 29 9.82 36.78 35.64
CA GLY A 29 9.08 37.35 34.51
C GLY A 29 7.96 38.26 35.00
N THR A 30 7.10 38.69 34.07
CA THR A 30 5.93 39.54 34.39
C THR A 30 4.93 38.81 35.30
N PHE A 31 4.79 37.50 35.11
CA PHE A 31 4.05 36.61 36.01
C PHE A 31 4.89 35.37 36.29
N ASN A 32 5.10 35.01 37.55
CA ASN A 32 5.83 33.82 37.95
C ASN A 32 5.06 33.05 39.03
N VAL A 33 4.81 31.77 38.81
CA VAL A 33 4.21 30.85 39.77
C VAL A 33 5.25 29.80 40.13
N ASP A 34 5.63 29.79 41.41
CA ASP A 34 6.55 28.80 41.98
C ASP A 34 5.74 27.76 42.75
N GLY A 35 5.60 26.57 42.18
CA GLY A 35 4.77 25.53 42.78
C GLY A 35 5.29 25.04 44.13
N ALA A 36 6.60 24.88 44.26
CA ALA A 36 7.25 24.33 45.45
C ALA A 36 7.59 25.39 46.51
N LYS A 37 7.48 26.68 46.16
CA LYS A 37 7.89 27.81 46.99
C LYS A 37 9.37 27.72 47.38
N ASP A 38 10.20 27.20 46.47
CA ASP A 38 11.59 26.89 46.73
C ASP A 38 12.56 27.86 46.05
N ASN A 39 12.08 28.82 45.26
CA ASN A 39 12.92 29.84 44.64
C ASN A 39 13.69 30.67 45.67
N ALA A 40 14.96 30.95 45.34
CA ALA A 40 15.77 31.88 46.12
C ALA A 40 15.13 33.27 46.14
N THR A 41 15.29 33.99 47.25
CA THR A 41 14.69 35.32 47.45
C THR A 41 15.26 36.39 46.51
N SER A 42 16.38 36.11 45.84
CA SER A 42 16.99 36.94 44.80
C SER A 42 17.85 36.10 43.85
N GLY A 43 18.25 36.71 42.73
CA GLY A 43 19.07 36.05 41.70
C GLY A 43 18.27 35.11 40.81
N THR A 44 18.93 34.39 39.92
CA THR A 44 18.28 33.39 39.06
C THR A 44 18.11 32.09 39.83
N PRO A 45 16.90 31.49 39.87
CA PRO A 45 16.70 30.18 40.46
C PRO A 45 17.56 29.09 39.81
N THR A 46 17.95 28.09 40.58
CA THR A 46 18.64 26.89 40.07
C THR A 46 17.71 26.07 39.18
N ILE A 47 18.26 25.24 38.30
CA ILE A 47 17.47 24.37 37.40
C ILE A 47 16.46 23.50 38.16
N THR A 48 16.82 23.01 39.36
CA THR A 48 15.90 22.21 40.18
C THR A 48 14.72 23.03 40.68
N GLN A 49 14.95 24.27 41.12
CA GLN A 49 13.87 25.17 41.53
C GLN A 49 12.98 25.52 40.34
N GLN A 50 13.57 25.88 39.19
CA GLN A 50 12.82 26.21 37.98
C GLN A 50 11.94 25.06 37.48
N SER A 51 12.27 23.80 37.77
CA SER A 51 11.54 22.62 37.26
C SER A 51 10.05 22.58 37.63
N ASN A 52 9.65 23.33 38.66
CA ASN A 52 8.27 23.43 39.12
C ASN A 52 7.67 24.84 38.93
N ASP A 53 8.36 25.71 38.19
CA ASP A 53 7.93 27.07 37.89
C ASP A 53 7.08 27.15 36.60
N PHE A 54 6.15 28.09 36.61
CA PHE A 54 5.45 28.60 35.43
C PHE A 54 5.72 30.10 35.29
N VAL A 55 6.27 30.52 34.15
CA VAL A 55 6.68 31.91 33.91
C VAL A 55 6.03 32.45 32.65
N ILE A 56 5.56 33.70 32.70
CA ILE A 56 5.25 34.51 31.52
C ILE A 56 6.23 35.69 31.49
N THR A 57 6.99 35.80 30.41
CA THR A 57 7.96 36.88 30.21
C THR A 57 7.28 38.16 29.75
N SER A 58 8.00 39.29 29.78
CA SER A 58 7.50 40.57 29.24
C SER A 58 7.27 40.55 27.72
N ALA A 59 7.84 39.57 27.01
CA ALA A 59 7.60 39.35 25.58
C ALA A 59 6.35 38.48 25.32
N GLY A 60 5.72 37.93 26.37
CA GLY A 60 4.55 37.06 26.28
C GLY A 60 4.88 35.57 26.12
N SER A 61 6.16 35.19 26.02
CA SER A 61 6.56 33.78 26.01
C SER A 61 6.26 33.11 27.36
N VAL A 62 5.77 31.88 27.30
CA VAL A 62 5.45 31.03 28.44
C VAL A 62 6.56 30.00 28.63
N GLY A 63 7.10 29.92 29.84
CA GLY A 63 8.02 28.87 30.27
C GLY A 63 7.36 27.96 31.31
N ILE A 64 7.53 26.64 31.16
CA ILE A 64 7.15 25.65 32.16
C ILE A 64 8.39 24.81 32.47
N GLY A 65 8.84 24.81 33.71
CA GLY A 65 10.11 24.16 34.07
C GLY A 65 11.36 24.96 33.69
N THR A 66 11.20 26.18 33.16
CA THR A 66 12.26 27.12 32.79
C THR A 66 11.80 28.55 33.00
N THR A 67 12.68 29.42 33.47
CA THR A 67 12.41 30.86 33.62
C THR A 67 12.87 31.69 32.43
N VAL A 68 13.59 31.08 31.48
CA VAL A 68 14.11 31.72 30.27
C VAL A 68 13.72 30.86 29.05
N PRO A 69 12.48 31.01 28.54
CA PRO A 69 12.06 30.34 27.31
C PRO A 69 13.01 30.65 26.14
N ASP A 70 13.24 29.68 25.26
CA ASP A 70 14.00 29.90 24.02
C ASP A 70 13.36 31.04 23.19
N THR A 71 14.18 31.91 22.63
CA THR A 71 13.74 33.11 21.90
C THR A 71 12.95 32.80 20.62
N SER A 72 13.04 31.56 20.13
CA SER A 72 12.27 31.06 18.98
C SER A 72 10.93 30.44 19.38
N SER A 73 10.56 30.47 20.67
CA SER A 73 9.36 29.83 21.21
C SER A 73 8.44 30.80 21.95
N PHE A 74 7.13 30.62 21.77
CA PHE A 74 6.11 31.24 22.63
C PHE A 74 5.67 30.33 23.79
N LEU A 75 5.94 29.03 23.70
CA LEU A 75 5.76 28.05 24.77
C LEU A 75 7.00 27.16 24.80
N ASP A 76 7.74 27.21 25.90
CA ASP A 76 8.89 26.37 26.19
C ASP A 76 8.60 25.51 27.42
N ILE A 77 8.83 24.20 27.31
CA ILE A 77 8.58 23.25 28.37
C ILE A 77 9.84 22.39 28.55
N THR A 78 10.46 22.50 29.72
CA THR A 78 11.64 21.72 30.08
C THR A 78 11.29 20.66 31.13
N SER A 79 11.64 19.40 30.84
CA SER A 79 11.57 18.29 31.79
C SER A 79 12.55 17.20 31.37
N THR A 80 13.09 16.44 32.33
CA THR A 80 13.97 15.30 32.06
C THR A 80 13.23 13.96 32.05
N ASP A 81 12.01 13.90 32.59
CA ASP A 81 11.26 12.66 32.81
C ASP A 81 9.75 12.76 32.53
N LYS A 82 9.24 13.93 32.10
CA LYS A 82 7.84 14.16 31.71
C LYS A 82 7.73 14.57 30.24
N GLY A 83 6.53 14.39 29.68
CA GLY A 83 6.17 14.84 28.33
C GLY A 83 4.87 15.63 28.30
N ILE A 84 4.40 15.97 27.11
CA ILE A 84 3.17 16.75 26.89
C ILE A 84 2.05 15.82 26.43
N LEU A 85 0.91 15.85 27.11
CA LEU A 85 -0.35 15.31 26.58
C LEU A 85 -1.06 16.39 25.79
N ILE A 86 -0.95 16.35 24.47
CA ILE A 86 -1.71 17.22 23.57
C ILE A 86 -3.20 16.78 23.51
N PRO A 87 -4.11 17.61 22.97
CA PRO A 87 -5.51 17.23 22.82
C PRO A 87 -5.71 15.87 22.14
N ARG A 88 -6.46 14.99 22.80
CA ARG A 88 -6.79 13.65 22.32
C ARG A 88 -8.18 13.69 21.70
N VAL A 89 -8.26 13.49 20.40
CA VAL A 89 -9.49 13.60 19.60
C VAL A 89 -9.84 12.26 18.96
N ASN A 90 -11.12 12.00 18.70
CA ASN A 90 -11.56 10.84 17.94
C ASN A 90 -11.82 11.25 16.49
N LEU A 91 -10.80 11.18 15.63
CA LEU A 91 -10.94 11.54 14.22
C LEU A 91 -11.77 10.46 13.49
N THR A 92 -12.95 10.86 13.03
CA THR A 92 -13.89 9.96 12.32
C THR A 92 -13.75 10.02 10.80
N SER A 93 -13.05 11.02 10.26
CA SER A 93 -12.67 11.12 8.84
C SER A 93 -11.38 11.93 8.67
N SER A 94 -10.71 11.81 7.52
CA SER A 94 -9.50 12.59 7.23
C SER A 94 -9.75 14.08 7.07
N THR A 95 -11.01 14.51 6.94
CA THR A 95 -11.41 15.91 6.78
C THR A 95 -12.27 16.42 7.94
N MET A 96 -12.33 15.68 9.05
CA MET A 96 -13.19 16.00 10.19
C MET A 96 -12.92 17.40 10.73
N ASP A 97 -13.92 18.28 10.63
CA ASP A 97 -14.00 19.55 11.34
C ASP A 97 -14.09 19.31 12.85
N LEU A 98 -13.17 19.89 13.62
CA LEU A 98 -13.09 19.69 15.06
C LEU A 98 -14.05 20.60 15.82
N ASP A 99 -14.38 21.78 15.29
CA ASP A 99 -15.23 22.76 15.96
C ASP A 99 -16.57 22.99 15.24
N GLY A 100 -16.69 22.51 14.00
CA GLY A 100 -17.92 22.62 13.19
C GLY A 100 -18.16 24.01 12.64
N VAL A 101 -17.16 24.91 12.71
CA VAL A 101 -17.28 26.32 12.35
C VAL A 101 -16.36 26.73 11.20
N GLY A 102 -15.62 25.80 10.58
CA GLY A 102 -14.85 26.08 9.38
C GLY A 102 -13.55 25.28 9.22
N LEU A 103 -12.64 25.82 8.41
CA LEU A 103 -11.33 25.21 8.18
C LEU A 103 -10.45 25.37 9.42
N GLN A 104 -9.94 24.26 9.93
CA GLN A 104 -8.96 24.21 11.00
C GLN A 104 -7.65 24.86 10.52
N PRO A 105 -6.86 25.46 11.42
CA PRO A 105 -5.60 26.08 11.03
C PRO A 105 -4.56 25.03 10.59
N THR A 106 -3.85 25.33 9.50
CA THR A 106 -2.71 24.51 9.05
C THR A 106 -1.66 24.42 10.16
N GLY A 107 -1.19 23.20 10.43
CA GLY A 107 -0.25 22.91 11.51
C GLY A 107 -0.90 22.57 12.85
N LEU A 108 -2.24 22.59 12.97
CA LEU A 108 -2.93 22.13 14.18
C LEU A 108 -2.55 20.69 14.48
N PHE A 109 -2.12 20.41 15.72
CA PHE A 109 -1.55 19.13 16.13
C PHE A 109 -2.41 18.45 17.19
N VAL A 110 -2.76 17.19 16.97
CA VAL A 110 -3.63 16.40 17.86
C VAL A 110 -3.18 14.95 17.93
N PHE A 111 -3.62 14.24 18.98
CA PHE A 111 -3.48 12.79 19.05
C PHE A 111 -4.83 12.15 18.71
N ASN A 112 -4.90 11.36 17.64
CA ASN A 112 -6.08 10.56 17.33
C ASN A 112 -6.15 9.34 18.27
N ALA A 113 -7.16 9.32 19.13
CA ALA A 113 -7.49 8.22 20.03
C ALA A 113 -8.66 7.35 19.51
N GLY A 114 -9.18 7.67 18.33
CA GLY A 114 -10.23 6.91 17.65
C GLY A 114 -9.75 5.62 17.01
N SER A 115 -10.71 4.84 16.49
CA SER A 115 -10.44 3.61 15.74
C SER A 115 -10.77 3.71 14.25
N THR A 116 -11.44 4.77 13.80
CA THR A 116 -11.82 4.94 12.39
C THR A 116 -10.61 5.23 11.50
N LEU A 117 -9.73 6.12 11.98
CA LEU A 117 -8.38 6.31 11.44
C LEU A 117 -7.38 5.63 12.37
N PRO A 118 -6.17 5.27 11.87
CA PRO A 118 -5.10 4.76 12.73
C PRO A 118 -4.86 5.68 13.93
N ALA A 119 -4.69 5.09 15.12
CA ALA A 119 -4.32 5.87 16.29
C ALA A 119 -2.90 6.43 16.13
N GLY A 120 -2.67 7.66 16.58
CA GLY A 120 -1.36 8.30 16.45
C GLY A 120 -1.43 9.81 16.48
N PHE A 121 -0.27 10.46 16.28
CA PHE A 121 -0.18 11.90 16.14
C PHE A 121 -0.60 12.34 14.74
N TYR A 122 -1.40 13.40 14.66
CA TYR A 122 -1.88 13.98 13.41
C TYR A 122 -1.65 15.48 13.40
N PHE A 123 -1.37 16.01 12.21
CA PHE A 123 -1.43 17.44 11.95
C PHE A 123 -2.37 17.76 10.78
N TRP A 124 -3.04 18.91 10.85
CA TRP A 124 -3.83 19.42 9.73
C TRP A 124 -2.89 20.04 8.68
N ASN A 125 -2.88 19.53 7.45
CA ASN A 125 -2.02 20.07 6.39
C ASN A 125 -2.66 21.21 5.58
N GLY A 126 -3.88 21.64 5.95
CA GLY A 126 -4.69 22.61 5.23
C GLY A 126 -5.85 22.00 4.42
N THR A 127 -5.80 20.69 4.12
CA THR A 127 -6.85 19.97 3.38
C THR A 127 -7.30 18.68 4.04
N GLU A 128 -6.42 17.99 4.77
CA GLU A 128 -6.72 16.78 5.50
C GLU A 128 -5.78 16.57 6.71
N TRP A 129 -6.22 15.70 7.61
CA TRP A 129 -5.44 15.19 8.73
C TRP A 129 -4.38 14.20 8.23
N ARG A 130 -3.11 14.57 8.38
CA ARG A 130 -1.95 13.73 8.05
C ARG A 130 -1.36 13.14 9.30
N ILE A 131 -1.15 11.82 9.29
CA ILE A 131 -0.48 11.12 10.38
C ILE A 131 1.01 11.48 10.38
N VAL A 132 1.55 11.79 11.56
CA VAL A 132 3.01 11.79 11.78
C VAL A 132 3.44 10.34 11.85
N ASN A 133 4.41 9.96 10.99
CA ASN A 133 4.81 8.58 10.86
C ASN A 133 5.20 7.97 12.21
N ASN A 134 4.47 6.93 12.63
CA ASN A 134 4.79 6.11 13.79
C ASN A 134 5.90 5.09 13.44
N SER A 135 6.91 5.54 12.68
CA SER A 135 8.07 4.73 12.33
C SER A 135 8.85 4.43 13.59
N THR A 136 9.32 3.19 13.73
CA THR A 136 10.14 2.83 14.91
C THR A 136 11.49 3.53 14.86
N SER A 137 11.98 3.99 16.02
CA SER A 137 13.36 4.47 16.18
C SER A 137 14.36 3.33 16.33
N LEU A 138 13.88 2.08 16.41
CA LEU A 138 14.73 0.90 16.46
C LEU A 138 15.36 0.63 15.08
N PRO A 139 16.58 0.04 15.03
CA PRO A 139 17.14 -0.46 13.78
C PRO A 139 16.16 -1.40 13.06
N GLY A 140 16.15 -1.34 11.73
CA GLY A 140 15.35 -2.26 10.93
C GLY A 140 15.71 -3.72 11.22
N THR A 141 14.70 -4.56 11.40
CA THR A 141 14.86 -6.01 11.53
C THR A 141 13.78 -6.74 10.76
N ILE A 142 14.12 -7.89 10.16
CA ILE A 142 13.17 -8.80 9.52
C ILE A 142 13.26 -10.20 10.15
N ALA A 143 12.19 -10.96 10.10
CA ALA A 143 12.19 -12.36 10.53
C ALA A 143 12.90 -13.25 9.50
N SER A 144 12.57 -13.09 8.21
CA SER A 144 13.13 -13.90 7.12
C SER A 144 13.16 -13.17 5.79
N LEU A 145 14.10 -13.56 4.92
CA LEU A 145 14.22 -13.10 3.53
C LEU A 145 13.77 -14.24 2.59
N GLN A 146 12.87 -13.95 1.66
CA GLN A 146 12.17 -14.95 0.84
C GLN A 146 12.75 -14.99 -0.59
N CYS A 147 14.04 -15.35 -0.71
CA CYS A 147 14.75 -15.33 -2.00
C CYS A 147 14.13 -16.24 -3.08
N SER A 148 13.40 -17.30 -2.72
CA SER A 148 12.73 -18.20 -3.68
C SER A 148 11.55 -17.54 -4.41
N SER A 149 11.00 -16.45 -3.85
CA SER A 149 9.93 -15.65 -4.44
C SER A 149 10.43 -14.35 -5.05
N ALA A 150 11.75 -14.16 -5.10
CA ALA A 150 12.35 -12.97 -5.69
C ALA A 150 12.23 -13.00 -7.22
N TYR A 151 12.14 -11.82 -7.83
CA TYR A 151 12.02 -11.68 -9.27
C TYR A 151 12.72 -10.41 -9.77
N THR A 152 13.11 -10.40 -11.04
CA THR A 152 13.65 -9.21 -11.70
C THR A 152 12.64 -8.59 -12.65
N ASN A 153 12.76 -7.28 -12.86
CA ASN A 153 12.00 -6.57 -13.87
C ASN A 153 12.92 -5.61 -14.64
N PRO A 154 13.17 -5.83 -15.95
CA PRO A 154 12.73 -6.97 -16.78
C PRO A 154 13.25 -8.35 -16.30
N GLN A 155 12.63 -9.45 -16.73
CA GLN A 155 13.07 -10.82 -16.33
C GLN A 155 14.21 -11.39 -17.19
N ALA A 156 14.30 -10.94 -18.45
CA ALA A 156 15.22 -11.49 -19.43
C ALA A 156 16.57 -10.77 -19.41
N PHE A 157 17.65 -11.54 -19.54
CA PHE A 157 19.02 -11.04 -19.70
C PHE A 157 19.56 -11.44 -21.06
N THR A 158 20.31 -10.54 -21.68
CA THR A 158 21.02 -10.79 -22.95
C THR A 158 22.51 -10.56 -22.72
N ILE A 159 23.31 -11.58 -23.01
CA ILE A 159 24.76 -11.50 -22.88
C ILE A 159 25.33 -10.30 -23.65
N SER A 160 26.34 -9.64 -23.07
CA SER A 160 27.06 -8.53 -23.69
C SER A 160 26.20 -7.31 -24.06
N THR A 161 24.97 -7.21 -23.55
CA THR A 161 24.07 -6.07 -23.78
C THR A 161 23.85 -5.31 -22.47
N ALA A 162 23.91 -3.98 -22.48
CA ALA A 162 23.63 -3.20 -21.27
C ALA A 162 22.22 -3.53 -20.72
N TYR A 163 22.14 -3.75 -19.42
CA TYR A 163 20.93 -4.09 -18.70
C TYR A 163 20.66 -3.05 -17.61
N THR A 164 19.43 -2.56 -17.55
CA THR A 164 18.90 -1.73 -16.46
C THR A 164 17.57 -2.33 -16.03
N GLY A 165 17.41 -2.59 -14.74
CA GLY A 165 16.20 -3.16 -14.19
C GLY A 165 16.22 -3.13 -12.67
N SER A 166 15.37 -3.94 -12.06
CA SER A 166 15.23 -4.06 -10.61
C SER A 166 15.18 -5.52 -10.18
N LEU A 167 15.63 -5.81 -8.97
CA LEU A 167 15.46 -7.07 -8.27
C LEU A 167 14.61 -6.84 -7.02
N HIS A 168 13.49 -7.53 -6.96
CA HIS A 168 12.49 -7.47 -5.91
C HIS A 168 12.61 -8.72 -5.04
N ILE A 169 12.80 -8.54 -3.72
CA ILE A 169 13.00 -9.66 -2.77
C ILE A 169 12.03 -9.50 -1.60
N PRO A 170 11.01 -10.37 -1.49
CA PRO A 170 10.08 -10.32 -0.37
C PRO A 170 10.75 -10.69 0.96
N TYR A 171 10.22 -10.14 2.05
CA TYR A 171 10.59 -10.50 3.43
C TYR A 171 9.34 -10.62 4.31
N THR A 172 9.50 -11.25 5.48
CA THR A 172 8.47 -11.33 6.51
C THR A 172 8.97 -10.74 7.84
N GLY A 173 8.04 -10.29 8.68
CA GLY A 173 8.32 -9.84 10.05
C GLY A 173 9.17 -8.56 10.14
N GLY A 174 9.04 -7.65 9.18
CA GLY A 174 9.58 -6.30 9.28
C GLY A 174 8.98 -5.54 10.47
N ASN A 175 9.79 -4.70 11.09
CA ASN A 175 9.43 -3.97 12.31
C ASN A 175 9.09 -2.49 12.08
N GLY A 176 9.05 -2.02 10.83
CA GLY A 176 8.84 -0.59 10.54
C GLY A 176 10.12 0.25 10.48
N GLY A 177 11.29 -0.33 10.79
CA GLY A 177 12.54 0.41 10.93
C GLY A 177 13.16 0.78 9.60
N ALA A 178 13.92 1.88 9.57
CA ALA A 178 14.65 2.33 8.41
C ALA A 178 15.81 1.39 8.05
N TYR A 179 16.14 1.31 6.77
CA TYR A 179 17.35 0.69 6.27
C TYR A 179 18.01 1.54 5.18
N SER A 180 19.34 1.55 5.18
CA SER A 180 20.14 2.39 4.28
C SER A 180 20.43 1.72 2.95
N THR A 181 20.82 2.52 1.97
CA THR A 181 21.33 2.03 0.70
C THR A 181 22.63 1.23 0.89
N SER A 182 22.84 0.23 0.05
CA SER A 182 24.07 -0.54 -0.06
C SER A 182 24.26 -1.00 -1.50
N SER A 183 25.49 -1.19 -1.95
CA SER A 183 25.76 -1.69 -3.31
C SER A 183 26.77 -2.82 -3.30
N PHE A 184 26.64 -3.75 -4.24
CA PHE A 184 27.64 -4.77 -4.51
C PHE A 184 27.65 -5.15 -5.99
N ILE A 185 28.80 -5.65 -6.45
CA ILE A 185 28.99 -6.13 -7.81
C ILE A 185 29.11 -7.65 -7.76
N ASP A 186 28.28 -8.35 -8.54
CA ASP A 186 28.45 -9.78 -8.78
C ASP A 186 29.22 -10.00 -10.08
N ALA A 187 30.54 -10.17 -9.97
CA ALA A 187 31.42 -10.37 -11.13
C ALA A 187 31.02 -11.61 -11.97
N GLY A 188 30.39 -12.60 -11.35
CA GLY A 188 29.92 -13.82 -12.01
C GLY A 188 28.76 -13.60 -13.00
N SER A 189 27.92 -12.58 -12.77
CA SER A 189 26.84 -12.16 -13.65
C SER A 189 27.17 -10.91 -14.47
N GLY A 190 28.16 -10.11 -14.07
CA GLY A 190 28.49 -8.83 -14.71
C GLY A 190 27.54 -7.69 -14.33
N LEU A 191 26.79 -7.86 -13.24
CA LEU A 191 25.75 -6.95 -12.77
C LEU A 191 26.16 -6.25 -11.47
N ASN A 192 25.73 -5.00 -11.33
CA ASN A 192 25.81 -4.18 -10.13
C ASN A 192 24.42 -4.04 -9.53
N PHE A 193 24.31 -4.26 -8.22
CA PHE A 193 23.07 -4.21 -7.46
C PHE A 193 23.16 -3.10 -6.41
N THR A 194 22.19 -2.18 -6.40
CA THR A 194 22.10 -1.07 -5.45
C THR A 194 20.77 -1.11 -4.70
N LEU A 195 20.80 -1.41 -3.41
CA LEU A 195 19.63 -1.42 -2.54
C LEU A 195 19.08 0.02 -2.40
N GLN A 196 17.79 0.19 -2.63
CA GLN A 196 17.10 1.46 -2.40
C GLN A 196 16.81 1.63 -0.90
N ALA A 197 17.19 2.77 -0.32
CA ALA A 197 16.91 3.07 1.09
C ALA A 197 15.41 3.31 1.31
N ASP A 198 14.84 2.72 2.35
CA ASP A 198 13.42 2.91 2.72
C ASP A 198 13.19 2.51 4.19
N ASN A 199 11.93 2.56 4.65
CA ASN A 199 11.46 1.93 5.87
C ASN A 199 10.89 0.54 5.57
N LEU A 200 11.17 -0.42 6.44
CA LEU A 200 10.48 -1.70 6.40
C LEU A 200 8.97 -1.49 6.60
N LYS A 201 8.15 -2.33 5.98
CA LYS A 201 6.75 -2.48 6.36
C LYS A 201 6.68 -3.28 7.66
N VAL A 202 5.70 -2.98 8.50
CA VAL A 202 5.38 -3.84 9.65
C VAL A 202 4.75 -5.13 9.10
N GLY A 203 5.34 -6.28 9.42
CA GLY A 203 4.93 -7.57 8.87
C GLY A 203 5.64 -7.89 7.55
N SER A 204 4.90 -8.22 6.49
CA SER A 204 5.51 -8.61 5.21
C SER A 204 5.72 -7.41 4.30
N GLY A 205 6.83 -7.42 3.57
CA GLY A 205 7.19 -6.37 2.63
C GLY A 205 8.22 -6.87 1.63
N GLU A 206 8.85 -5.93 0.93
CA GLU A 206 9.81 -6.23 -0.12
C GLU A 206 10.95 -5.23 -0.06
N ILE A 207 12.17 -5.69 -0.34
CA ILE A 207 13.31 -4.83 -0.64
C ILE A 207 13.56 -4.82 -2.14
N VAL A 208 14.03 -3.67 -2.63
CA VAL A 208 14.28 -3.45 -4.06
C VAL A 208 15.74 -3.06 -4.26
N TYR A 209 16.42 -3.81 -5.13
CA TYR A 209 17.71 -3.43 -5.67
C TYR A 209 17.54 -2.89 -7.08
N ASP A 210 18.11 -1.74 -7.38
CA ASP A 210 18.37 -1.32 -8.76
C ASP A 210 19.51 -2.16 -9.34
N ILE A 211 19.33 -2.63 -10.57
CA ILE A 211 20.31 -3.45 -11.29
C ILE A 211 20.81 -2.67 -12.49
N THR A 212 22.13 -2.59 -12.63
CA THR A 212 22.81 -2.05 -13.82
C THR A 212 23.95 -2.98 -14.24
N GLY A 213 24.43 -2.87 -15.48
CA GLY A 213 25.65 -3.56 -15.93
C GLY A 213 25.49 -4.24 -17.28
N THR A 214 26.40 -5.18 -17.57
CA THR A 214 26.42 -5.92 -18.83
C THR A 214 26.48 -7.42 -18.50
N PRO A 215 25.38 -8.18 -18.69
CA PRO A 215 25.32 -9.58 -18.32
C PRO A 215 26.38 -10.44 -19.02
N THR A 216 26.93 -11.41 -18.29
CA THR A 216 27.82 -12.47 -18.81
C THR A 216 27.07 -13.73 -19.23
N PHE A 217 25.75 -13.68 -19.27
CA PHE A 217 24.86 -14.79 -19.59
C PHE A 217 23.61 -14.30 -20.33
N SER A 218 22.92 -15.22 -21.00
CA SER A 218 21.59 -14.98 -21.58
C SER A 218 20.56 -15.90 -20.94
N SER A 219 19.38 -15.36 -20.68
CA SER A 219 18.20 -16.16 -20.37
C SER A 219 17.93 -17.21 -21.45
N PRO A 220 17.41 -18.40 -21.10
CA PRO A 220 16.94 -18.83 -19.78
C PRO A 220 18.03 -19.39 -18.85
N THR A 221 19.33 -19.23 -19.20
CA THR A 221 20.42 -19.66 -18.31
C THR A 221 20.35 -18.87 -17.01
N THR A 222 20.37 -19.56 -15.87
CA THR A 222 20.21 -18.94 -14.57
C THR A 222 21.53 -18.59 -13.90
N LYS A 223 21.53 -17.55 -13.06
CA LYS A 223 22.62 -17.22 -12.13
C LYS A 223 22.10 -17.15 -10.70
N SER A 224 22.92 -17.59 -9.75
CA SER A 224 22.62 -17.54 -8.31
C SER A 224 23.35 -16.34 -7.70
N ILE A 225 22.60 -15.36 -7.21
CA ILE A 225 23.10 -14.11 -6.63
C ILE A 225 22.98 -14.19 -5.10
N PRO A 226 24.10 -14.13 -4.35
CA PRO A 226 24.05 -14.12 -2.90
C PRO A 226 23.56 -12.75 -2.40
N ILE A 227 22.54 -12.76 -1.55
CA ILE A 227 21.97 -11.56 -0.93
C ILE A 227 22.17 -11.63 0.58
N SER A 228 22.55 -10.50 1.17
CA SER A 228 22.59 -10.30 2.62
C SER A 228 21.86 -9.01 2.96
N PHE A 229 20.87 -9.09 3.85
CA PHE A 229 20.07 -7.95 4.28
C PHE A 229 19.69 -8.12 5.76
N LEU A 230 20.06 -7.13 6.59
CA LEU A 230 19.75 -7.07 8.03
C LEU A 230 20.02 -8.38 8.79
N GLY A 231 21.18 -9.00 8.53
CA GLY A 231 21.61 -10.24 9.18
C GLY A 231 20.95 -11.52 8.65
N LYS A 232 20.14 -11.45 7.59
CA LYS A 232 19.62 -12.60 6.86
C LYS A 232 20.36 -12.74 5.53
N SER A 233 20.62 -13.97 5.12
CA SER A 233 21.23 -14.26 3.82
C SER A 233 20.53 -15.40 3.11
N CYS A 234 20.44 -15.29 1.77
CA CYS A 234 19.98 -16.35 0.89
C CYS A 234 20.45 -16.09 -0.54
N ASN A 235 20.26 -17.07 -1.42
CA ASN A 235 20.60 -16.95 -2.83
C ASN A 235 19.34 -16.71 -3.66
N VAL A 236 19.34 -15.65 -4.46
CA VAL A 236 18.31 -15.37 -5.47
C VAL A 236 18.73 -16.00 -6.80
N VAL A 237 17.82 -16.69 -7.47
CA VAL A 237 18.06 -17.20 -8.83
C VAL A 237 17.47 -16.23 -9.85
N ILE A 238 18.33 -15.61 -10.67
CA ILE A 238 17.93 -14.73 -11.77
C ILE A 238 18.15 -15.41 -13.13
N GLY A 239 17.57 -14.85 -14.19
CA GLY A 239 17.73 -15.35 -15.56
C GLY A 239 16.70 -16.40 -15.98
N ASN A 240 15.95 -16.96 -15.02
CA ASN A 240 14.80 -17.79 -15.31
C ASN A 240 13.68 -16.90 -15.87
N VAL A 241 13.33 -17.10 -17.13
CA VAL A 241 12.19 -16.42 -17.74
C VAL A 241 10.99 -17.32 -17.53
N VAL A 242 10.18 -16.99 -16.52
CA VAL A 242 8.86 -17.62 -16.39
C VAL A 242 8.02 -17.03 -17.50
N SER A 243 7.71 -17.81 -18.53
CA SER A 243 6.75 -17.39 -19.56
C SER A 243 5.43 -17.06 -18.87
N SER A 244 5.00 -15.79 -18.93
CA SER A 244 3.70 -15.40 -18.41
C SER A 244 2.61 -16.18 -19.15
N MET A 245 1.67 -16.77 -18.40
CA MET A 245 0.47 -17.33 -19.00
C MET A 245 -0.40 -16.17 -19.47
N ASN A 246 -0.65 -16.10 -20.78
CA ASN A 246 -1.57 -15.13 -21.35
C ASN A 246 -2.99 -15.69 -21.21
N PHE A 247 -3.87 -14.98 -20.49
CA PHE A 247 -5.27 -15.39 -20.35
C PHE A 247 -6.25 -14.22 -20.49
N THR A 248 -7.51 -14.53 -20.78
CA THR A 248 -8.63 -13.60 -20.70
C THR A 248 -9.82 -14.25 -20.01
N LYS A 249 -10.62 -13.44 -19.31
CA LYS A 249 -11.87 -13.85 -18.64
C LYS A 249 -13.01 -12.93 -19.07
N GLY A 250 -14.12 -13.51 -19.48
CA GLY A 250 -15.37 -12.80 -19.75
C GLY A 250 -16.50 -13.40 -18.93
N THR A 251 -17.42 -12.57 -18.46
CA THR A 251 -18.63 -13.05 -17.78
C THR A 251 -19.80 -12.20 -18.24
N THR A 252 -20.90 -12.86 -18.60
CA THR A 252 -22.13 -12.18 -19.01
C THR A 252 -23.34 -12.87 -18.42
N THR A 253 -24.42 -12.11 -18.25
CA THR A 253 -25.72 -12.63 -17.83
C THR A 253 -26.33 -13.47 -18.95
N ILE A 254 -27.04 -14.53 -18.58
CA ILE A 254 -27.82 -15.35 -19.50
C ILE A 254 -29.21 -14.72 -19.68
N ASP A 255 -29.44 -14.11 -20.84
CA ASP A 255 -30.65 -13.40 -21.27
C ASP A 255 -30.77 -13.38 -22.81
N THR A 256 -31.74 -12.64 -23.34
CA THR A 256 -31.99 -12.55 -24.78
C THR A 256 -30.83 -11.98 -25.60
N ASN A 257 -29.87 -11.30 -24.96
CA ASN A 257 -28.70 -10.67 -25.60
C ASN A 257 -27.43 -11.52 -25.48
N THR A 258 -27.47 -12.67 -24.79
CA THR A 258 -26.28 -13.48 -24.51
C THR A 258 -25.51 -13.91 -25.75
N LEU A 259 -26.17 -14.20 -26.87
CA LEU A 259 -25.49 -14.57 -28.12
C LEU A 259 -24.48 -13.51 -28.59
N THR A 260 -24.79 -12.23 -28.34
CA THR A 260 -23.91 -11.09 -28.67
C THR A 260 -22.96 -10.79 -27.51
N ASN A 261 -23.48 -10.73 -26.29
CA ASN A 261 -22.72 -10.25 -25.12
C ASN A 261 -21.75 -11.29 -24.55
N SER A 262 -21.89 -12.57 -24.92
CA SER A 262 -20.99 -13.64 -24.50
C SER A 262 -19.74 -13.77 -25.35
N VAL A 263 -19.65 -13.02 -26.47
CA VAL A 263 -18.51 -13.09 -27.37
C VAL A 263 -17.24 -12.60 -26.66
N ILE A 264 -16.28 -13.51 -26.51
CA ILE A 264 -14.94 -13.21 -26.00
C ILE A 264 -13.92 -13.58 -27.07
N THR A 265 -12.94 -12.71 -27.31
CA THR A 265 -11.87 -12.94 -28.29
C THR A 265 -10.51 -12.90 -27.61
N PHE A 266 -9.66 -13.88 -27.93
CA PHE A 266 -8.30 -13.95 -27.46
C PHE A 266 -7.37 -14.49 -28.53
N GLY A 267 -6.39 -13.68 -28.94
CA GLY A 267 -5.56 -14.00 -30.10
C GLY A 267 -6.44 -14.24 -31.33
N SER A 268 -6.27 -15.39 -31.96
CA SER A 268 -7.02 -15.77 -33.16
C SER A 268 -8.35 -16.47 -32.86
N LEU A 269 -8.69 -16.74 -31.60
CA LEU A 269 -9.87 -17.49 -31.20
C LEU A 269 -10.95 -16.58 -30.62
N SER A 270 -12.19 -16.71 -31.09
CA SER A 270 -13.36 -16.17 -30.40
C SER A 270 -14.28 -17.29 -29.93
N LEU A 271 -14.85 -17.16 -28.74
CA LEU A 271 -15.89 -18.04 -28.19
C LEU A 271 -17.18 -17.27 -27.96
N ARG A 272 -18.32 -17.98 -27.99
CA ARG A 272 -19.61 -17.48 -27.51
C ARG A 272 -20.49 -18.61 -26.99
N TYR A 273 -21.55 -18.23 -26.27
CA TYR A 273 -22.61 -19.12 -25.80
C TYR A 273 -23.91 -18.78 -26.53
N THR A 274 -24.61 -19.80 -27.04
CA THR A 274 -25.85 -19.60 -27.80
C THR A 274 -27.11 -19.58 -26.94
N GLY A 275 -27.00 -19.93 -25.66
CA GLY A 275 -28.14 -19.96 -24.76
C GLY A 275 -28.60 -18.56 -24.34
N SER A 276 -29.91 -18.35 -24.25
CA SER A 276 -30.55 -17.06 -23.98
C SER A 276 -31.62 -17.04 -22.87
N ASN A 277 -31.94 -18.20 -22.27
CA ASN A 277 -32.90 -18.27 -21.17
C ASN A 277 -32.22 -18.79 -19.87
N PRO A 278 -32.36 -18.08 -18.74
CA PRO A 278 -31.64 -18.38 -17.50
C PRO A 278 -32.22 -19.52 -16.65
N THR A 279 -33.33 -20.16 -17.05
CA THR A 279 -34.08 -21.08 -16.15
C THR A 279 -34.36 -22.47 -16.69
N ASN A 280 -34.13 -22.73 -17.98
CA ASN A 280 -34.43 -24.02 -18.63
C ASN A 280 -33.62 -24.26 -19.91
N ASN A 281 -32.54 -23.50 -20.14
CA ASN A 281 -31.93 -23.43 -21.46
C ASN A 281 -30.64 -24.22 -21.56
N VAL A 282 -30.53 -24.95 -22.66
CA VAL A 282 -29.39 -25.79 -22.99
C VAL A 282 -28.72 -25.12 -24.19
N GLY A 283 -27.57 -24.48 -23.98
CA GLY A 283 -26.90 -23.64 -24.96
C GLY A 283 -25.56 -24.22 -25.42
N GLU A 284 -25.24 -24.05 -26.69
CA GLU A 284 -24.00 -24.54 -27.27
C GLU A 284 -22.88 -23.53 -27.05
N ILE A 285 -21.66 -24.04 -26.91
CA ILE A 285 -20.47 -23.23 -27.07
C ILE A 285 -20.11 -23.27 -28.54
N GLU A 286 -19.87 -22.09 -29.12
CA GLU A 286 -19.37 -21.96 -30.48
C GLU A 286 -18.05 -21.22 -30.45
N PHE A 287 -17.22 -21.53 -31.44
CA PHE A 287 -15.97 -20.82 -31.67
C PHE A 287 -15.85 -20.39 -33.13
N LYS A 288 -15.05 -19.36 -33.35
CA LYS A 288 -14.57 -18.98 -34.68
C LYS A 288 -13.11 -18.59 -34.59
N THR A 289 -12.44 -18.62 -35.73
CA THR A 289 -11.04 -18.19 -35.85
C THR A 289 -10.93 -16.96 -36.74
N SER A 290 -9.97 -16.08 -36.47
CA SER A 290 -9.71 -14.89 -37.30
C SER A 290 -9.22 -15.23 -38.71
N GLN A 291 -8.62 -16.41 -38.89
CA GLN A 291 -8.09 -16.95 -40.14
C GLN A 291 -8.55 -18.38 -40.35
N ALA A 292 -8.59 -18.85 -41.60
CA ALA A 292 -8.89 -20.24 -41.91
C ALA A 292 -7.75 -21.14 -41.38
N THR A 293 -8.11 -22.24 -40.73
CA THR A 293 -7.14 -23.18 -40.16
C THR A 293 -7.77 -24.56 -40.03
N GLU A 294 -6.93 -25.58 -40.06
CA GLU A 294 -7.27 -26.86 -39.44
C GLU A 294 -7.21 -26.70 -37.93
N TYR A 295 -8.13 -27.33 -37.20
CA TYR A 295 -8.11 -27.37 -35.75
C TYR A 295 -8.23 -28.81 -35.23
N SER A 296 -7.64 -29.03 -34.06
CA SER A 296 -7.90 -30.21 -33.23
C SER A 296 -8.51 -29.77 -31.91
N LEU A 297 -9.63 -30.36 -31.52
CA LEU A 297 -10.36 -30.02 -30.30
C LEU A 297 -10.57 -31.26 -29.43
N LYS A 298 -10.36 -31.11 -28.12
CA LYS A 298 -10.76 -32.07 -27.09
C LYS A 298 -11.42 -31.33 -25.94
N TYR A 299 -12.55 -31.81 -25.44
CA TYR A 299 -13.23 -31.20 -24.30
C TYR A 299 -13.88 -32.24 -23.38
N TYR A 300 -14.25 -31.78 -22.19
CA TYR A 300 -14.94 -32.51 -21.14
C TYR A 300 -16.07 -31.62 -20.59
N LEU A 301 -17.22 -32.21 -20.30
CA LEU A 301 -18.37 -31.55 -19.69
C LEU A 301 -18.70 -32.22 -18.36
N TYR A 302 -18.93 -31.42 -17.33
CA TYR A 302 -19.23 -31.85 -15.96
C TYR A 302 -20.46 -31.09 -15.45
N GLY A 303 -21.34 -31.75 -14.68
CA GLY A 303 -22.46 -31.09 -14.03
C GLY A 303 -23.51 -32.03 -13.43
N ASN A 304 -24.57 -31.46 -12.87
CA ASN A 304 -25.61 -32.21 -12.14
C ASN A 304 -26.48 -33.10 -13.05
N GLY A 305 -26.41 -32.93 -14.38
CA GLY A 305 -27.02 -33.83 -15.37
C GLY A 305 -26.23 -35.13 -15.63
N GLY A 306 -25.06 -35.28 -15.00
CA GLY A 306 -24.15 -36.42 -15.18
C GLY A 306 -22.80 -35.98 -15.76
N ALA A 307 -21.71 -36.65 -15.34
CA ALA A 307 -20.41 -36.51 -15.99
C ALA A 307 -20.38 -37.43 -17.21
N SER A 308 -20.45 -36.84 -18.38
CA SER A 308 -20.36 -37.58 -19.63
C SER A 308 -19.00 -37.29 -20.26
N ASP A 309 -18.16 -38.32 -20.30
CA ASP A 309 -16.82 -38.27 -20.91
C ASP A 309 -16.95 -38.29 -22.44
N PHE A 310 -17.48 -37.20 -23.01
CA PHE A 310 -17.64 -37.03 -24.46
C PHE A 310 -16.36 -36.44 -25.05
N GLY A 311 -15.25 -37.16 -24.89
CA GLY A 311 -13.94 -36.80 -25.45
C GLY A 311 -13.90 -36.88 -26.97
N ASP A 312 -14.79 -36.17 -27.66
CA ASP A 312 -14.80 -36.08 -29.11
C ASP A 312 -13.56 -35.32 -29.58
N VAL A 313 -12.62 -36.08 -30.12
CA VAL A 313 -11.47 -35.55 -30.85
C VAL A 313 -11.94 -35.13 -32.23
N LYS A 314 -12.23 -33.84 -32.40
CA LYS A 314 -12.62 -33.32 -33.71
C LYS A 314 -11.39 -32.74 -34.40
N VAL A 315 -11.04 -33.31 -35.55
CA VAL A 315 -10.11 -32.72 -36.50
C VAL A 315 -10.93 -32.26 -37.70
N SER A 316 -10.91 -30.96 -37.98
CA SER A 316 -11.67 -30.38 -39.09
C SER A 316 -11.05 -29.07 -39.56
N ASN A 317 -11.45 -28.63 -40.74
CA ASN A 317 -11.17 -27.29 -41.23
C ASN A 317 -12.24 -26.32 -40.73
N ILE A 318 -11.84 -25.08 -40.44
CA ILE A 318 -12.73 -23.96 -40.18
C ILE A 318 -12.40 -22.80 -41.12
N THR A 319 -13.42 -22.22 -41.74
CA THR A 319 -13.28 -20.99 -42.53
C THR A 319 -13.18 -19.79 -41.59
N ALA A 320 -12.34 -18.81 -41.95
CA ALA A 320 -12.18 -17.59 -41.18
C ALA A 320 -13.55 -16.95 -40.85
N ASN A 321 -13.68 -16.45 -39.61
CA ASN A 321 -14.82 -15.73 -39.09
C ASN A 321 -16.17 -16.47 -39.11
N THR A 322 -16.16 -17.78 -39.32
CA THR A 322 -17.37 -18.61 -39.33
C THR A 322 -17.56 -19.28 -37.96
N TRP A 323 -18.71 -19.06 -37.33
CA TRP A 323 -19.05 -19.73 -36.08
C TRP A 323 -19.27 -21.23 -36.32
N THR A 324 -18.59 -22.04 -35.52
CA THR A 324 -18.63 -23.50 -35.57
C THR A 324 -18.90 -24.01 -34.17
N GLN A 325 -19.73 -25.05 -34.05
CA GLN A 325 -20.01 -25.69 -32.78
C GLN A 325 -18.73 -26.25 -32.16
N PHE A 326 -18.48 -25.85 -30.92
CA PHE A 326 -17.41 -26.34 -30.07
C PHE A 326 -17.78 -27.73 -29.50
N THR A 327 -19.05 -27.94 -29.20
CA THR A 327 -19.57 -29.22 -28.70
C THR A 327 -20.31 -29.99 -29.79
N THR A 328 -20.37 -31.32 -29.66
CA THR A 328 -21.04 -32.23 -30.60
C THR A 328 -22.17 -32.93 -29.86
N GLY A 329 -23.40 -32.42 -30.02
CA GLY A 329 -24.60 -33.02 -29.44
C GLY A 329 -24.77 -32.89 -27.92
N SER A 330 -23.82 -32.26 -27.20
CA SER A 330 -23.90 -31.99 -25.77
C SER A 330 -23.78 -30.50 -25.50
N ASN A 331 -24.69 -29.90 -24.72
CA ASN A 331 -24.70 -28.45 -24.51
C ASN A 331 -24.63 -28.11 -23.02
N VAL A 332 -24.23 -26.87 -22.72
CA VAL A 332 -23.98 -26.38 -21.36
C VAL A 332 -25.25 -25.74 -20.82
N SER A 333 -25.67 -26.11 -19.61
CA SER A 333 -26.89 -25.62 -18.98
C SER A 333 -26.63 -24.95 -17.62
N PRO A 334 -27.13 -23.71 -17.41
CA PRO A 334 -27.07 -23.07 -16.10
C PRO A 334 -27.85 -23.84 -15.03
N ASP A 335 -28.89 -24.60 -15.39
CA ASP A 335 -29.74 -25.32 -14.43
C ASP A 335 -28.99 -26.48 -13.75
N HIS A 336 -27.95 -26.99 -14.41
CA HIS A 336 -27.07 -28.02 -13.89
C HIS A 336 -25.75 -27.49 -13.35
N ASN A 337 -25.54 -26.17 -13.41
CA ASN A 337 -24.26 -25.49 -13.14
C ASN A 337 -23.10 -26.16 -13.89
N ASP A 338 -23.30 -26.38 -15.20
CA ASP A 338 -22.35 -27.15 -16.00
C ASP A 338 -21.01 -26.41 -16.16
N LEU A 339 -19.94 -27.20 -16.11
CA LEU A 339 -18.55 -26.83 -16.35
C LEU A 339 -18.03 -27.57 -17.58
N LEU A 340 -17.56 -26.82 -18.58
CA LEU A 340 -16.83 -27.36 -19.71
C LEU A 340 -15.34 -26.98 -19.60
N THR A 341 -14.47 -27.95 -19.85
CA THR A 341 -13.02 -27.72 -20.00
C THR A 341 -12.54 -28.31 -21.31
N GLY A 342 -11.74 -27.58 -22.09
CA GLY A 342 -11.24 -28.08 -23.35
C GLY A 342 -9.89 -27.50 -23.76
N ILE A 343 -9.26 -28.14 -24.73
CA ILE A 343 -8.05 -27.69 -25.40
C ILE A 343 -8.32 -27.67 -26.90
N ILE A 344 -8.02 -26.54 -27.54
CA ILE A 344 -8.07 -26.39 -28.99
C ILE A 344 -6.69 -26.02 -29.53
N VAL A 345 -6.27 -26.71 -30.59
CA VAL A 345 -5.03 -26.46 -31.32
C VAL A 345 -5.39 -25.94 -32.69
N LEU A 346 -4.93 -24.74 -33.04
CA LEU A 346 -5.09 -24.14 -34.37
C LEU A 346 -3.82 -24.41 -35.18
N GLN A 347 -3.86 -25.44 -36.01
CA GLN A 347 -2.67 -26.06 -36.61
C GLN A 347 -1.86 -25.10 -37.49
N ASN A 348 -2.53 -24.39 -38.41
CA ASN A 348 -1.85 -23.47 -39.34
C ASN A 348 -1.35 -22.20 -38.64
N LEU A 349 -2.00 -21.81 -37.55
CA LEU A 349 -1.64 -20.63 -36.76
C LEU A 349 -0.59 -20.92 -35.70
N LYS A 350 -0.32 -22.21 -35.42
CA LYS A 350 0.58 -22.68 -34.36
C LYS A 350 0.19 -22.13 -32.98
N GLU A 351 -1.11 -22.07 -32.70
CA GLU A 351 -1.65 -21.57 -31.44
C GLU A 351 -2.36 -22.69 -30.69
N VAL A 352 -2.15 -22.77 -29.37
CA VAL A 352 -2.82 -23.72 -28.48
C VAL A 352 -3.56 -22.93 -27.41
N TYR A 353 -4.84 -23.26 -27.21
CA TYR A 353 -5.66 -22.62 -26.20
C TYR A 353 -6.23 -23.64 -25.22
N ARG A 354 -6.19 -23.32 -23.92
CA ARG A 354 -6.99 -24.01 -22.91
C ARG A 354 -8.21 -23.16 -22.57
N ILE A 355 -9.37 -23.79 -22.50
CA ILE A 355 -10.66 -23.12 -22.36
C ILE A 355 -11.37 -23.74 -21.17
N THR A 356 -11.89 -22.88 -20.30
CA THR A 356 -12.84 -23.25 -19.25
C THR A 356 -14.08 -22.40 -19.41
N VAL A 357 -15.24 -23.05 -19.39
CA VAL A 357 -16.54 -22.43 -19.49
C VAL A 357 -17.38 -22.88 -18.32
N ASN A 358 -17.99 -21.95 -17.61
CA ASN A 358 -18.85 -22.27 -16.47
C ASN A 358 -20.19 -21.55 -16.61
N THR A 359 -21.28 -22.30 -16.49
CA THR A 359 -22.62 -21.73 -16.31
C THR A 359 -23.01 -21.80 -14.84
N ASN A 360 -23.67 -20.76 -14.34
CA ASN A 360 -24.26 -20.75 -13.01
C ASN A 360 -25.76 -20.45 -13.13
N SER A 361 -26.57 -21.17 -12.35
CA SER A 361 -28.01 -20.94 -12.18
C SER A 361 -28.30 -19.64 -11.42
N ASN A 362 -29.56 -19.19 -11.48
CA ASN A 362 -30.05 -18.15 -10.58
C ASN A 362 -29.99 -18.64 -9.13
N THR A 363 -29.52 -17.81 -8.20
CA THR A 363 -29.61 -18.13 -6.77
C THR A 363 -30.90 -17.57 -6.18
N SER A 364 -31.65 -18.42 -5.46
CA SER A 364 -32.89 -18.01 -4.79
C SER A 364 -32.67 -17.40 -3.40
N THR A 365 -31.42 -17.36 -2.92
CA THR A 365 -31.01 -16.82 -1.62
C THR A 365 -30.35 -15.46 -1.77
N THR A 366 -30.64 -14.51 -0.88
CA THR A 366 -30.10 -13.15 -0.93
C THR A 366 -28.58 -13.10 -0.68
N PRO A 367 -27.80 -12.37 -1.51
CA PRO A 367 -28.24 -11.60 -2.68
C PRO A 367 -28.55 -12.52 -3.88
N ASN A 368 -29.72 -12.31 -4.51
CA ASN A 368 -30.10 -13.02 -5.73
C ASN A 368 -29.11 -12.65 -6.84
N THR A 369 -28.42 -13.65 -7.38
CA THR A 369 -27.54 -13.50 -8.54
C THR A 369 -28.20 -14.12 -9.76
N ALA A 370 -28.33 -13.34 -10.83
CA ALA A 370 -28.80 -13.83 -12.12
C ALA A 370 -27.87 -14.91 -12.69
N ALA A 371 -28.42 -15.83 -13.49
CA ALA A 371 -27.68 -16.87 -14.17
C ALA A 371 -26.64 -16.25 -15.11
N GLN A 372 -25.45 -16.82 -15.14
CA GLN A 372 -24.30 -16.27 -15.86
C GLN A 372 -23.52 -17.34 -16.61
N ILE A 373 -22.88 -16.91 -17.69
CA ILE A 373 -21.86 -17.68 -18.39
C ILE A 373 -20.51 -16.99 -18.26
N THR A 374 -19.52 -17.75 -17.81
CA THR A 374 -18.13 -17.30 -17.67
C THR A 374 -17.24 -18.08 -18.61
N PHE A 375 -16.45 -17.37 -19.41
CA PHE A 375 -15.37 -17.92 -20.22
C PHE A 375 -14.03 -17.56 -19.59
N PHE A 376 -13.12 -18.53 -19.57
CA PHE A 376 -11.72 -18.34 -19.24
C PHE A 376 -10.89 -19.01 -20.33
N ILE A 377 -10.03 -18.23 -21.01
CA ILE A 377 -9.23 -18.70 -22.13
C ILE A 377 -7.77 -18.41 -21.83
N GLU A 378 -6.93 -19.44 -21.86
CA GLU A 378 -5.48 -19.36 -21.77
C GLU A 378 -4.89 -19.62 -23.16
N LYS A 379 -3.94 -18.81 -23.60
CA LYS A 379 -3.10 -19.09 -24.77
C LYS A 379 -1.78 -19.65 -24.27
N LEU A 380 -1.53 -20.91 -24.58
CA LEU A 380 -0.32 -21.62 -24.18
C LEU A 380 0.81 -21.22 -25.15
N ASN A 381 1.94 -20.78 -24.59
CA ASN A 381 3.12 -20.36 -25.34
C ASN A 381 4.06 -21.53 -25.62
#